data_AF-A0A968LD05-F1
#
_entry.id   AF-A0A968LD05-F1
#
_cell.length_a   1.000
_cell.length_b   1.000
_cell.length_c   1.000
_cell.angle_alpha   90.00
_cell.angle_beta   90.00
_cell.angle_gamma   90.00
#
_symmetry.space_group_name_H-M   'P 1'
#
loop_
_entity.id
_entity.type
_entity.pdbx_description
1 polymer ?
#
loop_
_entity_poly.entity_id
_entity_poly.type
_entity_poly.pdbx_seq_one_letter_code
_entity_poly.pdbx_strand_id
1 'polypeptide(L)'
;MQIQNRLFWLAAAASLFLDRLTKYLTVKSFALYETMPLIPGVFHFTYVTNPGAAFSLFSDNGWWLRWLSLAVSLGLMAFAWFGP
;
A
#
# COMPACT_ATOMS: atom_id res chain seq x y z
N MET A 1 0.30 13.86 -25.89
CA MET A 1 0.46 14.43 -24.54
C MET A 1 1.76 13.90 -23.95
N GLN A 2 2.74 14.75 -23.69
CA GLN A 2 3.97 14.31 -23.02
C GLN A 2 3.68 14.17 -21.52
N ILE A 3 4.01 13.02 -20.94
CA ILE A 3 3.91 12.78 -19.50
C ILE A 3 4.92 13.68 -18.81
N GLN A 4 4.41 14.70 -18.09
CA GLN A 4 5.25 15.52 -17.24
C GLN A 4 5.65 14.73 -15.99
N ASN A 5 6.80 15.06 -15.40
CA ASN A 5 7.30 14.41 -14.18
C ASN A 5 7.49 12.89 -14.34
N ARG A 6 8.22 12.46 -15.38
CA ARG A 6 8.48 11.02 -15.65
C ARG A 6 9.03 10.26 -14.45
N LEU A 7 9.92 10.88 -13.66
CA LEU A 7 10.49 10.28 -12.46
C LEU A 7 9.41 10.01 -11.40
N PHE A 8 8.43 10.91 -11.24
CA PHE A 8 7.31 10.69 -10.33
C PHE A 8 6.50 9.46 -10.73
N TRP A 9 6.14 9.34 -12.01
CA TRP A 9 5.37 8.19 -12.50
C TRP A 9 6.16 6.88 -12.43
N LEU A 10 7.46 6.91 -12.70
CA LEU A 10 8.34 5.75 -12.52
C LEU A 10 8.41 5.33 -11.05
N ALA A 11 8.60 6.28 -10.13
CA ALA A 11 8.61 6.01 -8.70
C ALA A 11 7.26 5.43 -8.24
N ALA A 12 6.14 6.03 -8.66
CA ALA A 12 4.81 5.54 -8.31
C ALA A 12 4.57 4.10 -8.79
N ALA A 13 4.93 3.79 -10.04
CA ALA A 13 4.81 2.45 -10.59
C ALA A 13 5.72 1.44 -9.86
N ALA A 14 6.97 1.82 -9.60
CA ALA A 14 7.91 0.99 -8.85
C ALA A 14 7.43 0.73 -7.42
N SER A 15 6.94 1.75 -6.71
CA SER A 15 6.38 1.62 -5.36
C SER A 15 5.17 0.71 -5.33
N LEU A 16 4.24 0.83 -6.29
CA LEU A 16 3.08 -0.06 -6.37
C LEU A 16 3.50 -1.52 -6.63
N PHE A 17 4.47 -1.73 -7.52
CA PHE A 17 5.01 -3.06 -7.79
C PHE A 17 5.67 -3.66 -6.55
N LEU A 18 6.54 -2.90 -5.88
CA LEU A 18 7.25 -3.33 -4.67
C LEU A 18 6.27 -3.60 -3.50
N ASP A 19 5.25 -2.78 -3.31
CA ASP A 19 4.20 -3.00 -2.30
C ASP A 19 3.48 -4.35 -2.51
N ARG A 20 3.10 -4.65 -3.76
CA ARG A 20 2.40 -5.90 -4.08
C ARG A 20 3.32 -7.11 -4.00
N LEU A 21 4.55 -6.99 -4.49
CA LEU A 21 5.55 -8.05 -4.43
C LEU A 21 5.88 -8.41 -2.98
N THR A 22 6.15 -7.42 -2.13
CA THR A 22 6.46 -7.65 -0.71
C THR A 22 5.29 -8.32 0.02
N LYS A 23 4.05 -7.82 -0.14
CA LYS A 23 2.87 -8.46 0.46
C LYS A 23 2.66 -9.89 -0.02
N TYR A 24 2.87 -10.16 -1.32
CA TYR A 24 2.77 -11.50 -1.87
C TYR A 24 3.78 -12.45 -1.24
N LEU A 25 5.05 -12.02 -1.14
CA LEU A 25 6.11 -12.80 -0.50
C LEU A 25 5.82 -13.03 0.99
N THR A 26 5.32 -12.04 1.72
CA THR A 26 4.93 -12.20 3.13
C THR A 26 3.89 -13.30 3.30
N VAL A 27 2.78 -13.26 2.54
CA VAL A 27 1.71 -14.26 2.64
C VAL A 27 2.19 -15.67 2.27
N LYS A 28 3.19 -15.78 1.39
CA LYS A 28 3.76 -17.06 0.98
C LYS A 28 4.77 -17.63 1.96
N SER A 29 5.47 -16.78 2.69
CA SER A 29 6.62 -17.18 3.50
C SER A 29 6.39 -17.14 5.01
N PHE A 30 5.35 -16.43 5.48
CA PHE A 30 5.06 -16.25 6.91
C PHE A 30 3.67 -16.78 7.26
N ALA A 31 3.54 -17.39 8.44
CA ALA A 31 2.26 -17.60 9.09
C ALA A 31 1.70 -16.26 9.65
N LEU A 32 0.38 -16.15 9.79
CA LEU A 32 -0.22 -14.96 10.38
C LEU A 32 0.31 -14.75 11.82
N TYR A 33 0.75 -13.53 12.11
CA TYR A 33 1.44 -13.10 13.34
C TYR A 33 2.86 -13.62 13.55
N GLU A 34 3.41 -14.37 12.59
CA GLU A 34 4.84 -14.73 12.61
C GLU A 34 5.70 -13.47 12.52
N THR A 35 6.76 -13.44 13.33
CA THR A 35 7.68 -12.31 13.49
C THR A 35 9.12 -12.75 13.28
N MET A 36 9.84 -12.06 12.39
CA MET A 36 11.27 -12.25 12.14
C MET A 36 12.04 -10.98 12.54
N PRO A 37 12.99 -11.04 13.49
CA PRO A 37 13.84 -9.89 13.82
C PRO A 37 14.81 -9.60 12.66
N LEU A 38 14.78 -8.38 12.14
CA LEU A 38 15.73 -7.89 11.14
C LEU A 38 16.88 -7.13 11.81
N ILE A 39 16.56 -6.32 12.82
CA ILE A 39 17.52 -5.69 13.73
C ILE A 39 17.08 -6.06 15.15
N PRO A 40 17.80 -6.95 15.85
CA PRO A 40 17.41 -7.41 17.18
C PRO A 40 17.11 -6.23 18.12
N GLY A 41 15.92 -6.24 18.73
CA GLY A 41 15.47 -5.20 19.67
C GLY A 41 15.01 -3.87 19.04
N VAL A 42 15.12 -3.69 17.71
CA VAL A 42 14.76 -2.42 17.05
C VAL A 42 13.73 -2.63 15.93
N PHE A 43 13.97 -3.58 15.03
CA PHE A 43 13.15 -3.75 13.83
C PHE A 43 12.82 -5.21 13.58
N HIS A 44 11.51 -5.48 13.47
CA HIS A 44 10.96 -6.80 13.25
C HIS A 44 10.02 -6.76 12.05
N PHE A 45 10.07 -7.82 11.24
CA PHE A 45 9.14 -8.04 10.16
C PHE A 45 8.05 -9.01 10.63
N THR A 46 6.82 -8.52 10.75
CA THR A 46 5.69 -9.31 11.24
C THR A 46 4.58 -9.36 10.19
N TYR A 47 4.04 -10.54 9.94
CA TYR A 47 2.84 -10.66 9.11
C TYR A 47 1.61 -10.35 9.94
N VAL A 48 0.98 -9.19 9.68
CA VAL A 48 -0.31 -8.81 10.25
C VAL A 48 -1.30 -8.44 9.15
N THR A 49 -2.60 -8.53 9.45
CA THR A 49 -3.67 -8.00 8.60
C THR A 49 -4.37 -6.87 9.32
N ASN A 50 -4.63 -5.77 8.61
CA ASN A 50 -5.40 -4.63 9.13
C ASN A 50 -6.76 -4.59 8.41
N PRO A 51 -7.88 -4.93 9.08
CA PRO A 51 -9.20 -4.89 8.46
C PRO A 51 -9.74 -3.47 8.25
N GLY A 52 -9.19 -2.47 8.97
CA GLY A 52 -9.56 -1.06 8.86
C GLY A 52 -8.42 -0.18 8.35
N ALA A 53 -8.57 1.14 8.52
CA ALA A 53 -7.51 2.12 8.30
C ALA A 53 -6.56 2.20 9.51
N ALA A 54 -5.82 3.31 9.65
CA ALA A 54 -5.04 3.58 10.86
C ALA A 54 -5.93 3.58 12.11
N PHE A 55 -5.42 3.08 13.24
CA PHE A 55 -6.13 3.00 14.52
C PHE A 55 -7.48 2.24 14.46
N SER A 56 -7.58 1.23 13.59
CA SER A 56 -8.81 0.45 13.38
C SER A 56 -10.02 1.28 12.93
N LEU A 57 -9.81 2.50 12.40
CA LEU A 57 -10.89 3.29 11.84
C LEU A 57 -11.59 2.51 10.72
N PHE A 58 -12.91 2.42 10.80
CA PHE A 58 -13.75 1.65 9.89
C PHE A 58 -13.45 0.13 9.83
N SER A 59 -12.98 -0.48 10.92
CA SER A 59 -12.74 -1.93 10.99
C SER A 59 -13.95 -2.77 10.55
N ASP A 60 -15.16 -2.33 10.89
CA ASP A 60 -16.40 -3.04 10.56
C ASP A 60 -16.89 -2.74 9.13
N ASN A 61 -16.31 -1.73 8.48
CA ASN A 61 -16.69 -1.24 7.15
C ASN A 61 -15.52 -1.25 6.15
N GLY A 62 -14.51 -2.11 6.36
CA GLY A 62 -13.30 -2.16 5.54
C GLY A 62 -13.56 -2.36 4.05
N TRP A 63 -14.66 -3.04 3.69
CA TRP A 63 -15.10 -3.20 2.30
C TRP A 63 -15.41 -1.85 1.62
N TRP A 64 -16.16 -0.97 2.28
CA TRP A 64 -16.49 0.35 1.73
C TRP A 64 -15.26 1.24 1.65
N LEU A 65 -14.42 1.18 2.68
CA LEU A 65 -13.16 1.93 2.73
C LEU A 65 -12.27 1.60 1.52
N ARG A 66 -12.17 0.32 1.13
CA ARG A 66 -11.42 -0.12 -0.06
C ARG A 66 -11.85 0.63 -1.33
N TRP A 67 -13.15 0.71 -1.59
CA TRP A 67 -13.67 1.33 -2.80
C TRP A 67 -13.53 2.85 -2.76
N LEU A 68 -13.77 3.46 -1.60
CA LEU A 68 -13.54 4.89 -1.39
C LEU A 68 -12.07 5.26 -1.64
N SER A 69 -11.13 4.51 -1.05
CA SER A 69 -9.70 4.73 -1.26
C SER A 69 -9.31 4.60 -2.72
N LEU A 70 -9.81 3.57 -3.42
CA LEU A 70 -9.55 3.40 -4.85
C LEU A 70 -10.07 4.59 -5.67
N ALA A 71 -11.31 5.03 -5.42
CA ALA A 71 -11.90 6.17 -6.12
C ALA A 71 -11.09 7.46 -5.90
N VAL A 72 -10.70 7.75 -4.65
CA VAL A 72 -9.86 8.91 -4.33
C VAL A 72 -8.49 8.81 -5.01
N SER A 73 -7.83 7.64 -4.96
CA SER A 73 -6.53 7.46 -5.62
C SER A 73 -6.61 7.68 -7.13
N LEU A 74 -7.63 7.14 -7.81
CA LEU A 74 -7.83 7.35 -9.24
C LEU A 74 -8.11 8.83 -9.56
N GLY A 75 -8.91 9.52 -8.73
CA GLY A 75 -9.16 10.95 -8.85
C GLY A 75 -7.88 11.78 -8.72
N LEU A 76 -7.04 11.47 -7.73
CA LEU A 76 -5.75 12.14 -7.54
C LEU A 76 -4.78 11.85 -8.68
N MET A 77 -4.77 10.63 -9.22
CA MET A 77 -3.97 10.29 -10.39
C MET A 77 -4.42 11.07 -11.63
N ALA A 78 -5.73 11.18 -11.86
CA ALA A 78 -6.28 11.97 -12.95
C ALA A 78 -5.94 13.46 -12.77
N PHE A 79 -6.09 14.00 -11.56
CA PHE A 79 -5.69 15.36 -11.25
C PHE A 79 -4.19 15.59 -11.45
N ALA A 80 -3.33 14.65 -11.05
CA ALA A 80 -1.88 14.76 -11.27
C ALA A 80 -1.48 14.65 -12.75
N TRP A 81 -2.31 14.02 -13.59
CA TRP A 81 -2.04 13.81 -15.01
C TRP A 81 -2.61 14.91 -15.91
N PHE A 82 -3.82 15.41 -15.58
CA PHE A 82 -4.59 16.34 -16.39
C PHE A 82 -4.80 17.71 -15.73
N GLY A 83 -4.46 17.83 -14.44
CA GLY A 83 -4.50 19.09 -13.72
C GLY A 83 -3.55 20.12 -14.31
N PRO A 84 -3.74 21.40 -13.93
CA PRO A 84 -2.92 22.51 -14.42
C PRO A 84 -1.43 22.33 -14.10
#